data_AF-A0A0C9T0Q0-F1
#
_entry.id   AF-A0A0C9T0Q0-F1
#
_cell.length_a   1.000
_cell.length_b   1.000
_cell.length_c   1.000
_cell.angle_alpha   90.00
_cell.angle_beta   90.00
_cell.angle_gamma   90.00
#
_symmetry.space_group_name_H-M   'P 1'
#
loop_
_entity.id
_entity.type
_entity.pdbx_description
1 polymer ?
#
loop_
_entity_poly.entity_id
_entity_poly.type
_entity_poly.pdbx_seq_one_letter_code
_entity_poly.pdbx_strand_id
1 'polypeptide(L)'
;MPVFKTCHSGDPPEDKLNSFSRILEDLQKLFGLGATQLNIFWKPEDEELMGFNRNKAIYLNLAHYSEKRTASDDNSLAATYVAWYFVIPHEIAHNLAFFHDEDHELLFSSIAQTWFVDLKQLVESKAPRATKHGPYSNGVIPTLPS
;
A
#
# COMPACT_ATOMS: atom_id res chain seq x y z
N MET A 1 -5.93 -13.97 -0.75
CA MET A 1 -4.46 -13.91 -0.50
C MET A 1 -4.10 -14.64 0.79
N PRO A 2 -2.86 -15.14 0.96
CA PRO A 2 -2.41 -15.72 2.24
C PRO A 2 -2.37 -14.68 3.37
N VAL A 3 -2.77 -15.07 4.57
CA VAL A 3 -2.79 -14.23 5.78
C VAL A 3 -1.93 -14.86 6.87
N PHE A 4 -0.97 -14.11 7.38
CA PHE A 4 -0.07 -14.52 8.46
C PHE A 4 -0.40 -13.75 9.74
N LYS A 5 -0.27 -14.37 10.91
CA LYS A 5 -0.54 -13.71 12.20
C LYS A 5 0.54 -14.06 13.22
N THR A 6 0.74 -13.18 14.20
CA THR A 6 1.60 -13.53 15.34
C THR A 6 0.87 -14.53 16.24
N CYS A 7 1.62 -15.24 17.09
CA CYS A 7 1.03 -16.24 17.98
C CYS A 7 0.05 -15.68 19.02
N HIS A 8 0.02 -14.37 19.23
CA HIS A 8 -0.76 -13.71 20.27
C HIS A 8 -1.81 -12.71 19.75
N SER A 9 -1.80 -12.37 18.45
CA SER A 9 -2.59 -11.26 17.88
C SER A 9 -4.10 -11.49 17.75
N GLY A 10 -4.63 -12.65 18.17
CA GLY A 10 -6.00 -13.06 17.85
C GLY A 10 -6.23 -13.20 16.33
N ASP A 11 -7.49 -13.30 15.93
CA ASP A 11 -7.88 -13.27 14.51
C ASP A 11 -8.10 -11.84 14.01
N PRO A 12 -7.73 -11.53 12.76
CA PRO A 12 -7.96 -10.21 12.20
C PRO A 12 -9.46 -9.94 11.98
N PRO A 13 -9.90 -8.67 12.03
CA PRO A 13 -11.27 -8.30 11.67
C PRO A 13 -11.60 -8.68 10.22
N GLU A 14 -12.66 -9.47 10.02
CA GLU A 14 -13.00 -10.07 8.72
C GLU A 14 -13.37 -9.02 7.67
N ASP A 15 -14.11 -7.97 8.06
CA ASP A 15 -14.50 -6.87 7.19
C ASP A 15 -13.28 -6.10 6.66
N LYS A 16 -12.31 -5.83 7.53
CA LYS A 16 -11.05 -5.16 7.19
C LYS A 16 -10.21 -6.05 6.29
N LEU A 17 -10.08 -7.33 6.62
CA LEU A 17 -9.33 -8.29 5.82
C LEU A 17 -9.89 -8.41 4.40
N ASN A 18 -11.22 -8.51 4.27
CA ASN A 18 -11.89 -8.61 2.97
C ASN A 18 -11.70 -7.35 2.13
N SER A 19 -11.85 -6.17 2.75
CA SER A 19 -11.64 -4.89 2.07
C SER A 19 -10.18 -4.74 1.61
N PHE A 20 -9.23 -5.02 2.49
CA PHE A 20 -7.80 -4.92 2.18
C PHE A 20 -7.37 -5.91 1.11
N SER A 21 -7.85 -7.16 1.18
CA SER A 21 -7.56 -8.19 0.18
C SER A 21 -7.97 -7.76 -1.22
N ARG A 22 -9.14 -7.12 -1.40
CA ARG A 22 -9.59 -6.63 -2.71
C ARG A 22 -8.66 -5.56 -3.28
N ILE A 23 -8.25 -4.60 -2.45
CA ILE A 23 -7.31 -3.54 -2.85
C ILE A 23 -5.98 -4.15 -3.28
N LEU A 24 -5.46 -5.09 -2.50
CA LEU A 24 -4.20 -5.75 -2.81
C LEU A 24 -4.28 -6.69 -4.02
N GLU A 25 -5.41 -7.35 -4.26
CA GLU A 25 -5.62 -8.17 -5.47
C GLU A 25 -5.64 -7.31 -6.74
N ASP A 26 -6.23 -6.12 -6.67
CA ASP A 26 -6.21 -5.16 -7.77
C ASP A 26 -4.79 -4.63 -8.02
N LEU A 27 -4.05 -4.27 -6.97
CA LEU A 27 -2.64 -3.83 -7.09
C LEU A 27 -1.70 -4.97 -7.51
N GLN A 28 -1.94 -6.21 -7.07
CA GLN A 28 -1.20 -7.39 -7.50
C GLN A 28 -1.29 -7.57 -9.01
N LYS A 29 -2.49 -7.45 -9.58
CA LYS A 29 -2.71 -7.51 -11.03
C LYS A 29 -2.03 -6.36 -11.75
N LEU A 30 -2.14 -5.15 -11.20
CA LEU A 30 -1.49 -3.96 -11.75
C LEU A 30 0.02 -4.15 -11.88
N PHE A 31 0.70 -4.66 -10.85
CA PHE A 31 2.15 -4.89 -10.89
C PHE A 31 2.57 -6.23 -11.55
N GLY A 32 1.62 -7.04 -12.02
CA GLY A 32 1.91 -8.35 -12.61
C GLY A 32 2.56 -9.35 -11.64
N LEU A 33 2.27 -9.23 -10.33
CA LEU A 33 2.86 -10.07 -9.30
C LEU A 33 2.18 -11.45 -9.23
N GLY A 34 2.98 -12.50 -9.00
CA GLY A 34 2.48 -13.85 -8.79
C GLY A 34 1.66 -14.00 -7.50
N ALA A 35 0.84 -15.05 -7.43
CA ALA A 35 -0.09 -15.31 -6.32
C ALA A 35 0.57 -15.39 -4.93
N THR A 36 1.84 -15.76 -4.87
CA THR A 36 2.61 -15.92 -3.62
C THR A 36 3.52 -14.74 -3.29
N GLN A 37 3.64 -13.76 -4.20
CA GLN A 37 4.55 -12.63 -4.03
C GLN A 37 3.96 -11.50 -3.20
N LEU A 38 2.65 -11.47 -2.99
CA LEU A 38 1.97 -10.47 -2.17
C LEU A 38 1.12 -11.16 -1.11
N ASN A 39 1.40 -10.83 0.15
CA ASN A 39 0.84 -11.51 1.31
C ASN A 39 0.36 -10.47 2.33
N ILE A 40 -0.63 -10.85 3.14
CA ILE A 40 -1.11 -10.02 4.25
C ILE A 40 -0.55 -10.60 5.55
N PHE A 41 -0.14 -9.73 6.47
CA PHE A 41 0.09 -10.16 7.85
C PHE A 41 -0.70 -9.30 8.84
N TRP A 42 -0.95 -9.86 10.02
CA TRP A 42 -1.69 -9.25 11.11
C TRP A 42 -0.77 -9.12 12.32
N LYS A 43 -0.42 -7.88 12.67
CA LYS A 43 0.39 -7.51 13.83
C LYS A 43 -0.22 -6.26 14.50
N PRO A 44 -1.30 -6.41 15.29
CA PRO A 44 -2.01 -5.30 15.91
C PRO A 44 -1.15 -4.52 16.92
N GLU A 45 -0.07 -5.12 17.42
CA GLU A 45 0.83 -4.46 18.37
C GLU A 45 1.81 -3.47 17.70
N ASP A 46 1.84 -3.43 16.36
CA ASP A 46 2.76 -2.58 15.59
C ASP A 46 2.09 -2.11 14.30
N GLU A 47 1.25 -1.08 14.45
CA GLU A 47 0.58 -0.41 13.34
C GLU A 47 1.51 0.50 12.53
N GLU A 48 2.72 0.81 13.00
CA GLU A 48 3.66 1.66 12.27
C GLU A 48 4.35 0.90 11.13
N LEU A 49 4.55 -0.41 11.31
CA LEU A 49 5.07 -1.27 10.26
C LEU A 49 4.04 -1.44 9.13
N MET A 50 4.26 -0.81 7.99
CA MET A 50 3.38 -0.91 6.81
C MET A 50 3.56 -2.23 6.06
N GLY A 51 4.80 -2.66 5.88
CA GLY A 51 5.15 -3.83 5.09
C GLY A 51 6.63 -4.16 5.20
N PHE A 52 6.99 -5.30 4.61
CA PHE A 52 8.37 -5.68 4.39
C PHE A 52 8.46 -6.68 3.23
N ASN A 53 9.62 -6.74 2.59
CA ASN A 53 9.98 -7.78 1.65
C ASN A 53 10.94 -8.80 2.29
N ARG A 54 10.63 -10.08 2.11
CA ARG A 54 11.53 -11.18 2.46
C ARG A 54 11.56 -12.19 1.32
N ASN A 55 12.75 -12.47 0.80
CA ASN A 55 12.96 -13.46 -0.26
C ASN A 55 12.05 -13.23 -1.49
N LYS A 56 11.87 -11.97 -1.90
CA LYS A 56 11.01 -11.57 -3.03
C LYS A 56 9.51 -11.81 -2.82
N ALA A 57 9.11 -12.05 -1.57
CA ALA A 57 7.72 -12.05 -1.13
C ALA A 57 7.47 -10.82 -0.27
N ILE A 58 6.46 -10.05 -0.63
CA ILE A 58 6.02 -8.83 0.03
C ILE A 58 4.93 -9.20 1.03
N TYR A 59 5.04 -8.64 2.23
CA TYR A 59 4.10 -8.82 3.33
C TYR A 59 3.60 -7.44 3.74
N LEU A 60 2.29 -7.24 3.72
CA LEU A 60 1.65 -5.95 4.02
C LEU A 60 0.75 -6.06 5.26
N ASN A 61 0.82 -5.06 6.15
CA ASN A 61 0.20 -5.13 7.48
C ASN A 61 -1.27 -4.72 7.46
N LEU A 62 -2.15 -5.64 7.83
CA LEU A 62 -3.57 -5.37 8.01
C LEU A 62 -3.85 -4.46 9.22
N ALA A 63 -3.00 -4.46 10.25
CA ALA A 63 -3.16 -3.54 11.40
C ALA A 63 -3.00 -2.08 10.95
N HIS A 64 -1.94 -1.79 10.19
CA HIS A 64 -1.73 -0.46 9.60
C HIS A 64 -2.91 -0.03 8.72
N TYR A 65 -3.42 -0.95 7.89
CA TYR A 65 -4.61 -0.69 7.08
C TYR A 65 -5.83 -0.33 7.94
N SER A 66 -6.09 -1.13 8.97
CA SER A 66 -7.29 -1.02 9.79
C SER A 66 -7.36 0.31 10.53
N GLU A 67 -6.24 0.74 11.11
CA GLU A 67 -6.18 1.95 11.95
C GLU A 67 -6.04 3.23 11.11
N LYS A 68 -5.20 3.22 10.08
CA LYS A 68 -4.77 4.47 9.40
C LYS A 68 -5.32 4.67 8.00
N ARG A 69 -5.89 3.63 7.39
CA ARG A 69 -6.22 3.59 5.95
C ARG A 69 -7.51 2.84 5.63
N THR A 70 -8.43 2.71 6.59
CA THR A 70 -9.77 2.19 6.27
C THR A 70 -10.46 3.15 5.30
N ALA A 71 -10.89 2.63 4.15
CA ALA A 71 -11.70 3.37 3.20
C ALA A 71 -13.18 3.34 3.60
N SER A 72 -13.81 4.51 3.71
CA SER A 72 -15.24 4.68 4.01
C SER A 72 -16.02 5.37 2.89
N ASP A 73 -15.32 6.01 1.96
CA ASP A 73 -15.85 6.72 0.80
C ASP A 73 -14.86 6.67 -0.37
N ASP A 74 -15.23 7.19 -1.54
CA ASP A 74 -14.38 7.17 -2.74
C ASP A 74 -13.06 7.97 -2.54
N ASN A 75 -13.07 9.03 -1.73
CA ASN A 75 -11.85 9.82 -1.49
C ASN A 75 -10.82 9.04 -0.67
N SER A 76 -11.27 8.45 0.44
CA SER A 76 -10.45 7.59 1.30
C SER A 76 -10.06 6.31 0.58
N LEU A 77 -10.91 5.75 -0.28
CA LEU A 77 -10.58 4.61 -1.12
C LEU A 77 -9.47 4.95 -2.13
N ALA A 78 -9.60 6.06 -2.86
CA ALA A 78 -8.57 6.51 -3.78
C ALA A 78 -7.22 6.76 -3.07
N ALA A 79 -7.24 7.46 -1.93
CA ALA A 79 -6.05 7.68 -1.11
C ALA A 79 -5.42 6.38 -0.61
N THR A 80 -6.24 5.38 -0.27
CA THR A 80 -5.79 4.06 0.16
C THR A 80 -5.12 3.30 -0.98
N TYR A 81 -5.70 3.29 -2.18
CA TYR A 81 -5.05 2.70 -3.37
C TYR A 81 -3.70 3.35 -3.63
N VAL A 82 -3.62 4.69 -3.60
CA VAL A 82 -2.37 5.42 -3.85
C VAL A 82 -1.33 5.13 -2.76
N ALA A 83 -1.73 5.06 -1.48
CA ALA A 83 -0.82 4.75 -0.40
C ALA A 83 -0.18 3.36 -0.57
N TRP A 84 -1.00 2.32 -0.76
CA TRP A 84 -0.50 0.96 -0.94
C TRP A 84 0.20 0.75 -2.29
N TYR A 85 -0.17 1.54 -3.31
CA TYR A 85 0.57 1.61 -4.56
C TYR A 85 2.01 2.04 -4.36
N PHE A 86 2.33 2.96 -3.46
CA PHE A 86 3.73 3.36 -3.22
C PHE A 86 4.48 2.40 -2.30
N VAL A 87 3.78 1.74 -1.37
CA VAL A 87 4.41 0.71 -0.53
C VAL A 87 4.90 -0.47 -1.37
N ILE A 88 4.14 -0.93 -2.36
CA ILE A 88 4.53 -2.12 -3.12
C ILE A 88 5.86 -1.94 -3.91
N PRO A 89 6.07 -0.89 -4.72
CA PRO A 89 7.34 -0.56 -5.36
C PRO A 89 8.48 -0.36 -4.38
N HIS A 90 8.23 0.23 -3.21
CA HIS A 90 9.22 0.35 -2.14
C HIS A 90 9.70 -1.06 -1.72
N GLU A 91 8.75 -1.95 -1.43
CA GLU A 91 9.08 -3.34 -1.11
C GLU A 91 9.71 -4.10 -2.29
N ILE A 92 9.33 -3.81 -3.54
CA ILE A 92 9.98 -4.43 -4.72
C ILE A 92 11.43 -3.97 -4.85
N ALA A 93 11.75 -2.70 -4.55
CA ALA A 93 13.10 -2.16 -4.63
C ALA A 93 14.08 -2.93 -3.71
N HIS A 94 13.60 -3.37 -2.53
CA HIS A 94 14.33 -4.24 -1.62
C HIS A 94 14.78 -5.60 -2.21
N ASN A 95 14.28 -6.01 -3.39
CA ASN A 95 14.79 -7.18 -4.09
C ASN A 95 16.21 -7.00 -4.64
N LEU A 96 16.63 -5.76 -4.88
CA LEU A 96 17.93 -5.43 -5.50
C LEU A 96 18.75 -4.45 -4.63
N ALA A 97 18.10 -3.52 -3.93
CA ALA A 97 18.74 -2.54 -3.06
C ALA A 97 18.17 -2.66 -1.62
N PHE A 98 18.94 -3.29 -0.74
CA PHE A 98 18.45 -3.62 0.61
C PHE A 98 18.40 -2.41 1.55
N PHE A 99 19.35 -1.48 1.44
CA PHE A 99 19.41 -0.29 2.29
C PHE A 99 18.65 0.86 1.64
N HIS A 100 18.09 1.77 2.44
CA HIS A 100 17.43 3.00 1.96
C HIS A 100 18.48 4.05 1.56
N ASP A 101 19.28 3.73 0.55
CA ASP A 101 20.26 4.62 -0.08
C ASP A 101 19.76 5.15 -1.43
N GLU A 102 20.62 5.87 -2.16
CA GLU A 102 20.28 6.46 -3.45
C GLU A 102 19.83 5.41 -4.49
N ASP A 103 20.46 4.23 -4.50
CA ASP A 103 20.11 3.15 -5.43
C ASP A 103 18.70 2.64 -5.16
N HIS A 104 18.34 2.47 -3.88
CA HIS A 104 16.99 2.11 -3.47
C HIS A 104 15.96 3.15 -3.89
N GLU A 105 16.20 4.43 -3.61
CA GLU A 105 15.26 5.51 -3.94
C GLU A 105 15.07 5.69 -5.45
N LEU A 106 16.15 5.56 -6.24
CA LEU A 106 16.09 5.60 -7.70
C LEU A 106 15.29 4.41 -8.27
N LEU A 107 15.55 3.19 -7.75
CA LEU A 107 14.83 2.00 -8.19
C LEU A 107 13.35 2.06 -7.81
N PHE A 108 13.04 2.42 -6.57
CA PHE A 108 11.67 2.66 -6.09
C PHE A 108 10.94 3.65 -7.00
N SER A 109 11.55 4.82 -7.24
CA SER A 109 10.97 5.87 -8.08
C SER A 109 10.74 5.40 -9.50
N SER A 110 11.69 4.68 -10.10
CA SER A 110 11.58 4.13 -11.45
C SER A 110 10.42 3.13 -11.58
N ILE A 111 10.28 2.21 -10.61
CA ILE A 111 9.19 1.23 -10.59
C ILE A 111 7.84 1.97 -10.42
N ALA A 112 7.76 2.89 -9.46
CA ALA A 112 6.55 3.66 -9.18
C ALA A 112 6.16 4.61 -10.33
N GLN A 113 7.09 5.05 -11.16
CA GLN A 113 6.76 5.85 -12.35
C GLN A 113 6.23 4.98 -13.49
N THR A 114 6.78 3.76 -13.65
CA THR A 114 6.42 2.83 -14.73
C THR A 114 4.93 2.50 -14.74
N TRP A 115 4.33 2.31 -13.56
CA TRP A 115 2.93 1.89 -13.42
C TRP A 115 1.96 3.03 -13.08
N PHE A 116 2.43 4.29 -13.09
CA PHE A 116 1.65 5.42 -12.57
C PHE A 116 0.39 5.71 -13.39
N VAL A 117 0.47 5.54 -14.72
CA VAL A 117 -0.68 5.72 -15.61
C VAL A 117 -1.73 4.64 -15.38
N ASP A 118 -1.31 3.39 -15.14
CA ASP A 118 -2.22 2.28 -14.83
C ASP A 118 -2.87 2.45 -13.46
N LEU A 119 -2.13 2.98 -12.47
CA LEU A 119 -2.68 3.36 -11.18
C LEU A 119 -3.79 4.38 -11.35
N LYS A 120 -3.56 5.43 -12.14
CA LYS A 120 -4.57 6.46 -12.39
C LYS A 120 -5.86 5.83 -12.92
N GLN A 121 -5.76 4.95 -13.91
CA GLN A 121 -6.92 4.27 -14.49
C GLN A 121 -7.62 3.37 -13.47
N LEU A 122 -6.85 2.63 -12.66
CA LEU A 122 -7.37 1.78 -11.60
C LEU A 122 -8.16 2.59 -10.57
N VAL A 123 -7.59 3.70 -10.09
CA VAL A 123 -8.24 4.58 -9.10
C VAL A 123 -9.52 5.20 -9.67
N GLU A 124 -9.49 5.70 -10.91
CA GLU A 124 -10.70 6.24 -11.56
C GLU A 124 -11.80 5.19 -11.71
N SER A 125 -11.43 3.92 -11.92
CA SER A 125 -12.40 2.82 -11.98
C SER A 125 -12.95 2.42 -10.62
N LYS A 126 -12.12 2.39 -9.57
CA LYS A 126 -12.49 1.87 -8.24
C LYS A 126 -13.11 2.93 -7.34
N ALA A 127 -12.79 4.19 -7.56
CA ALA A 127 -13.27 5.34 -6.79
C ALA A 127 -13.72 6.48 -7.73
N PRO A 128 -14.77 6.27 -8.55
CA PRO A 128 -15.17 7.20 -9.60
C PRO A 128 -15.63 8.57 -9.11
N ARG A 129 -16.01 8.70 -7.83
CA ARG A 129 -16.43 9.96 -7.21
C ARG A 129 -15.31 10.63 -6.40
N ALA A 130 -14.09 10.09 -6.43
CA ALA A 130 -12.96 10.72 -5.76
C ALA A 130 -12.70 12.11 -6.35
N THR A 131 -12.57 13.10 -5.48
CA THR A 131 -12.24 14.46 -5.89
C THR A 131 -10.80 14.50 -6.40
N LYS A 132 -10.57 15.16 -7.53
CA LYS A 132 -9.24 15.32 -8.15
C LYS A 132 -8.24 16.12 -7.28
N HIS A 133 -8.74 16.72 -6.21
CA HIS A 133 -8.05 17.67 -5.36
C HIS A 133 -8.41 17.38 -3.90
N GLY A 134 -7.43 16.98 -3.09
CA GLY A 134 -7.60 16.94 -1.64
C GLY A 134 -7.76 18.37 -1.07
N PRO A 135 -8.11 18.53 0.21
CA PRO A 135 -8.30 19.84 0.84
C PRO A 135 -7.06 20.78 0.78
N TYR A 136 -5.90 20.27 0.36
CA TYR A 136 -4.64 21.00 0.17
C TYR A 136 -4.47 21.65 -1.22
N SER A 137 -5.46 21.61 -2.10
CA SER A 137 -5.38 22.20 -3.44
C SER A 137 -5.29 23.73 -3.49
N ASN A 138 -5.25 24.41 -2.34
CA ASN A 138 -4.97 25.85 -2.25
C ASN A 138 -3.50 26.20 -1.97
N GLY A 139 -2.55 25.28 -2.22
CA GLY A 139 -1.12 25.64 -2.31
C GLY A 139 -0.42 25.95 -0.99
N VAL A 140 -1.00 25.60 0.16
CA VAL A 140 -0.32 25.70 1.45
C VAL A 140 0.35 24.37 1.75
N ILE A 141 1.63 24.26 1.37
CA ILE A 141 2.51 23.21 1.89
C ILE A 141 2.74 23.53 3.37
N PRO A 142 2.41 22.62 4.31
CA PRO A 142 2.80 22.80 5.71
C PRO A 142 4.32 22.93 5.78
N THR A 143 4.82 24.06 6.26
CA THR A 143 6.23 24.21 6.58
C THR A 143 6.63 23.12 7.56
N LEU A 144 7.62 22.30 7.19
CA LEU A 144 8.24 21.36 8.11
C LEU A 144 8.78 22.16 9.31
N PRO A 145 8.59 21.69 10.56
CA PRO A 145 9.21 22.32 11.71
C PRO A 145 10.74 22.30 11.55
N SER A 146 11.35 23.41 11.94
CA SER A 146 12.80 23.68 11.90
C SER A 146 13.59 22.72 12.77
#